data_AF-W8T620-F1
#
_entry.id   AF-W8T620-F1
#
_cell.length_a   1.000
_cell.length_b   1.000
_cell.length_c   1.000
_cell.angle_alpha   90.00
_cell.angle_beta   90.00
_cell.angle_gamma   90.00
#
_symmetry.space_group_name_H-M   'P 1'
#
loop_
_entity.id
_entity.type
_entity.pdbx_description
1 polymer ?
#
loop_
_entity_poly.entity_id
_entity_poly.type
_entity_poly.pdbx_seq_one_letter_code
_entity_poly.pdbx_strand_id
1 'polypeptide(L)'
;MKIDVCKWYGDADSPVLFWIDDLANTWVDVSGSGEIELGEDWGYAKHGENSSFDYLEQKLLSRHPNIKTTFFVPVGKRSGVVADSSIKVISEAINSDEETKAFFRNISENPKFEMAYHGTTHGIAGERTEDFVQEWSTFGSLEEALETIETGKRIFNEVFGHYPKGGKYCGYDPGKYGDESIDRSGFFWWCRHSNVDLVEYGDSEHGGSDKNPLTSYDIKIFGKNNVIDIPTTICGHMLNRYLNKDERIIKGTVKRLLRRQLIEKEMKKIDYLIKNKLLISIEEHISPARNDGRSQLLNIFDDLKGLNEIFDYISGKNIWYCTGSELAEYYYCRENSVIEQSGNEFVVKFKSENVELSSKYLSLKVEGGSVEKLILPDGKEVSKTNGVFNVEIMDGVYKTT
;
A
#
# COMPACT_ATOMS: atom_id res chain seq x y z
N MET A 1 -15.38 17.70 -30.39
CA MET A 1 -15.40 17.16 -29.02
C MET A 1 -14.52 15.93 -29.00
N LYS A 2 -13.68 15.74 -27.99
CA LYS A 2 -12.86 14.54 -27.78
C LYS A 2 -13.06 14.05 -26.36
N ILE A 3 -13.26 12.76 -26.16
CA ILE A 3 -13.43 12.14 -24.83
C ILE A 3 -12.18 11.31 -24.53
N ASP A 4 -11.49 11.66 -23.45
CA ASP A 4 -10.32 10.92 -22.98
C ASP A 4 -10.60 10.35 -21.58
N VAL A 5 -10.19 9.12 -21.33
CA VAL A 5 -10.18 8.55 -19.98
C VAL A 5 -8.95 9.06 -19.25
N CYS A 6 -9.14 9.64 -18.07
CA CYS A 6 -8.04 10.14 -17.25
C CYS A 6 -7.16 8.98 -16.75
N LYS A 7 -5.85 9.21 -16.70
CA LYS A 7 -4.91 8.23 -16.14
C LYS A 7 -5.27 7.87 -14.70
N TRP A 8 -5.60 8.87 -13.88
CA TRP A 8 -5.98 8.64 -12.49
C TRP A 8 -7.36 9.21 -12.20
N TYR A 9 -8.00 8.67 -11.17
CA TYR A 9 -9.30 9.14 -10.72
C TYR A 9 -9.28 10.66 -10.49
N GLY A 10 -10.34 11.34 -10.95
CA GLY A 10 -10.50 12.78 -10.83
C GLY A 10 -9.53 13.64 -11.65
N ASP A 11 -8.84 13.08 -12.65
CA ASP A 11 -7.68 13.72 -13.33
C ASP A 11 -6.60 14.15 -12.33
N ALA A 12 -6.45 13.38 -11.24
CA ALA A 12 -5.33 13.56 -10.34
C ALA A 12 -4.00 13.43 -11.09
N ASP A 13 -3.00 14.17 -10.64
CA ASP A 13 -1.65 14.05 -11.17
C ASP A 13 -1.02 12.74 -10.70
N SER A 14 -1.21 12.35 -9.42
CA SER A 14 -0.72 11.09 -8.88
C SER A 14 -1.69 10.46 -7.88
N PRO A 15 -1.80 9.11 -7.85
CA PRO A 15 -2.35 8.41 -6.71
C PRO A 15 -1.33 8.40 -5.55
N VAL A 16 -1.85 8.48 -4.33
CA VAL A 16 -1.08 8.40 -3.09
C VAL A 16 -1.58 7.23 -2.27
N LEU A 17 -0.69 6.29 -1.98
CA LEU A 17 -0.95 5.13 -1.13
C LEU A 17 -0.04 5.18 0.09
N PHE A 18 -0.62 4.89 1.26
CA PHE A 18 0.13 4.73 2.49
C PHE A 18 0.01 3.28 2.95
N TRP A 19 1.14 2.60 3.04
CA TRP A 19 1.23 1.18 3.30
C TRP A 19 1.91 0.93 4.63
N ILE A 20 1.31 0.05 5.42
CA ILE A 20 1.82 -0.33 6.73
C ILE A 20 1.92 -1.84 6.80
N ASP A 21 3.14 -2.33 6.85
CA ASP A 21 3.45 -3.74 7.01
C ASP A 21 3.26 -4.19 8.46
N ASP A 22 2.96 -5.48 8.58
CA ASP A 22 2.97 -6.24 9.83
C ASP A 22 1.99 -5.77 10.92
N LEU A 23 0.81 -5.25 10.56
CA LEU A 23 -0.28 -5.16 11.54
C LEU A 23 -0.72 -6.59 11.90
N ALA A 24 -0.27 -7.08 13.05
CA ALA A 24 -0.38 -8.48 13.47
C ALA A 24 -0.72 -8.60 14.96
N ASN A 25 -1.24 -9.76 15.38
CA ASN A 25 -1.48 -10.04 16.81
C ASN A 25 -0.15 -10.44 17.49
N THR A 26 0.77 -9.47 17.62
CA THR A 26 2.13 -9.68 18.13
C THR A 26 2.57 -8.55 19.04
N TRP A 27 3.29 -8.88 20.10
CA TRP A 27 3.99 -7.96 21.00
C TRP A 27 5.40 -8.49 21.27
N VAL A 28 6.38 -7.57 21.28
CA VAL A 28 7.80 -7.86 21.50
C VAL A 28 8.32 -6.99 22.65
N ASP A 29 8.58 -7.60 23.80
CA ASP A 29 9.02 -6.93 25.04
C ASP A 29 10.54 -6.63 25.00
N VAL A 30 10.94 -5.69 24.14
CA VAL A 30 12.34 -5.29 23.96
C VAL A 30 12.89 -4.60 25.21
N SER A 31 12.03 -3.92 25.96
CA SER A 31 12.36 -3.25 27.22
C SER A 31 12.62 -4.24 28.37
N GLY A 32 12.04 -5.44 28.32
CA GLY A 32 12.07 -6.43 29.40
C GLY A 32 11.22 -6.02 30.60
N SER A 33 10.27 -5.11 30.41
CA SER A 33 9.41 -4.58 31.47
C SER A 33 8.31 -5.57 31.87
N GLY A 34 7.93 -6.47 30.96
CA GLY A 34 6.76 -7.33 31.11
C GLY A 34 5.43 -6.62 30.83
N GLU A 35 5.46 -5.36 30.42
CA GLU A 35 4.31 -4.53 30.02
C GLU A 35 4.51 -4.01 28.60
N ILE A 36 3.43 -3.62 27.91
CA ILE A 36 3.52 -3.14 26.53
C ILE A 36 4.04 -1.70 26.55
N GLU A 37 5.29 -1.51 26.14
CA GLU A 37 5.87 -0.17 25.98
C GLU A 37 5.61 0.41 24.59
N LEU A 38 5.73 1.73 24.47
CA LEU A 38 5.50 2.43 23.21
C LEU A 38 6.45 1.95 22.11
N GLY A 39 5.90 1.45 21.01
CA GLY A 39 6.67 0.89 19.89
C GLY A 39 6.99 -0.59 20.02
N GLU A 40 6.48 -1.30 21.03
CA GLU A 40 6.61 -2.76 21.17
C GLU A 40 5.44 -3.55 20.59
N ASP A 41 4.30 -2.87 20.43
CA ASP A 41 3.05 -3.45 19.93
C ASP A 41 3.05 -3.53 18.40
N TRP A 42 2.71 -4.68 17.83
CA TRP A 42 2.44 -4.84 16.40
C TRP A 42 0.92 -4.94 16.10
N GLY A 43 0.07 -4.83 17.12
CA GLY A 43 -1.40 -4.96 17.04
C GLY A 43 -1.99 -5.86 18.13
N TYR A 44 -1.16 -6.50 18.97
CA TYR A 44 -1.59 -7.30 20.12
C TYR A 44 -2.38 -6.49 21.15
N ALA A 45 -1.95 -5.25 21.40
CA ALA A 45 -2.56 -4.35 22.38
C ALA A 45 -3.96 -3.89 21.97
N LYS A 46 -4.34 -4.01 20.69
CA LYS A 46 -5.63 -3.58 20.14
C LYS A 46 -5.85 -2.08 20.36
N HIS A 47 -6.80 -1.67 21.20
CA HIS A 47 -7.01 -0.28 21.66
C HIS A 47 -6.55 -0.06 23.11
N GLY A 48 -5.64 -0.92 23.58
CA GLY A 48 -5.04 -0.84 24.91
C GLY A 48 -3.98 0.25 25.00
N GLU A 49 -3.43 0.39 26.21
CA GLU A 49 -2.33 1.31 26.48
C GLU A 49 -1.13 1.02 25.56
N ASN A 50 -0.50 2.07 25.05
CA ASN A 50 0.63 2.02 24.12
C ASN A 50 0.39 1.25 22.80
N SER A 51 -0.88 1.06 22.40
CA SER A 51 -1.22 0.52 21.08
C SER A 51 -0.57 1.30 19.94
N SER A 52 0.09 0.57 19.04
CA SER A 52 0.70 1.16 17.85
C SER A 52 -0.35 1.60 16.84
N PHE A 53 -1.50 0.93 16.80
CA PHE A 53 -2.63 1.34 15.96
C PHE A 53 -3.22 2.68 16.45
N ASP A 54 -3.47 2.81 17.76
CA ASP A 54 -3.96 4.07 18.32
C ASP A 54 -2.93 5.19 18.18
N TYR A 55 -1.64 4.89 18.34
CA TYR A 55 -0.56 5.84 18.08
C TYR A 55 -0.60 6.35 16.64
N LEU A 56 -0.70 5.45 15.65
CA LEU A 56 -0.81 5.81 14.24
C LEU A 56 -2.01 6.75 14.00
N GLU A 57 -3.20 6.37 14.46
CA GLU A 57 -4.41 7.14 14.27
C GLU A 57 -4.27 8.54 14.89
N GLN A 58 -3.80 8.61 16.13
CA GLN A 58 -3.72 9.86 16.87
C GLN A 58 -2.62 10.78 16.37
N LYS A 59 -1.44 10.24 16.01
CA LYS A 59 -0.25 11.05 15.72
C LYS A 59 -0.11 11.42 14.25
N LEU A 60 -0.67 10.63 13.34
CA LEU A 60 -0.54 10.84 11.91
C LEU A 60 -1.89 11.02 11.22
N LEU A 61 -2.79 10.03 11.32
CA LEU A 61 -4.01 10.02 10.50
C LEU A 61 -5.03 11.09 10.92
N SER A 62 -5.09 11.43 12.20
CA SER A 62 -5.94 12.52 12.71
C SER A 62 -5.55 13.88 12.13
N ARG A 63 -4.26 14.10 11.87
CA ARG A 63 -3.71 15.33 11.27
C ARG A 63 -3.93 15.35 9.75
N HIS A 64 -3.96 14.18 9.12
CA HIS A 64 -4.08 14.02 7.67
C HIS A 64 -5.31 13.17 7.31
N PRO A 65 -6.54 13.68 7.54
CA PRO A 65 -7.76 12.87 7.50
C PRO A 65 -8.12 12.33 6.11
N ASN A 66 -7.47 12.80 5.05
CA ASN A 66 -7.72 12.33 3.68
C ASN A 66 -6.90 11.08 3.33
N ILE A 67 -5.87 10.74 4.12
CA ILE A 67 -5.05 9.55 3.89
C ILE A 67 -5.93 8.32 4.01
N LYS A 68 -5.71 7.40 3.07
CA LYS A 68 -6.15 6.02 3.18
C LYS A 68 -4.94 5.13 3.37
N THR A 69 -5.12 4.05 4.13
CA THR A 69 -4.04 3.16 4.55
C THR A 69 -4.36 1.73 4.16
N THR A 70 -3.43 1.06 3.50
CA THR A 70 -3.48 -0.39 3.34
C THR A 70 -2.54 -1.03 4.35
N PHE A 71 -3.07 -1.87 5.22
CA PHE A 71 -2.31 -2.66 6.18
C PHE A 71 -2.04 -4.04 5.59
N PHE A 72 -0.78 -4.43 5.52
CA PHE A 72 -0.36 -5.77 5.12
C PHE A 72 -0.31 -6.66 6.38
N VAL A 73 -1.17 -7.67 6.43
CA VAL A 73 -1.47 -8.45 7.64
C VAL A 73 -0.94 -9.88 7.49
N PRO A 74 0.08 -10.27 8.27
CA PRO A 74 0.41 -11.67 8.53
C PRO A 74 -0.72 -12.29 9.34
N VAL A 75 -1.41 -13.27 8.78
CA VAL A 75 -2.67 -13.76 9.37
C VAL A 75 -2.47 -14.84 10.44
N GLY A 76 -1.36 -15.55 10.38
CA GLY A 76 -1.01 -16.62 11.32
C GLY A 76 -0.16 -16.12 12.48
N LYS A 77 0.45 -17.07 13.19
CA LYS A 77 1.44 -16.77 14.23
C LYS A 77 2.72 -16.27 13.58
N ARG A 78 2.98 -14.97 13.68
CA ARG A 78 4.19 -14.34 13.16
C ARG A 78 5.43 -14.93 13.83
N SER A 79 6.41 -15.27 13.01
CA SER A 79 7.71 -15.79 13.42
C SER A 79 8.59 -14.66 13.98
N GLY A 80 9.43 -15.01 14.94
CA GLY A 80 10.54 -14.16 15.36
C GLY A 80 11.63 -14.14 14.28
N VAL A 81 12.51 -13.15 14.34
CA VAL A 81 13.70 -13.10 13.48
C VAL A 81 14.72 -14.14 13.91
N VAL A 82 14.92 -14.31 15.21
CA VAL A 82 15.81 -15.30 15.82
C VAL A 82 15.03 -16.29 16.68
N ALA A 83 15.42 -17.57 16.65
CA ALA A 83 14.73 -18.65 17.36
C ALA A 83 14.96 -18.58 18.88
N ASP A 84 16.21 -18.44 19.30
CA ASP A 84 16.62 -18.40 20.71
C ASP A 84 16.85 -16.95 21.16
N SER A 85 15.75 -16.22 21.41
CA SER A 85 15.82 -14.88 21.98
C SER A 85 15.60 -14.86 23.49
N SER A 86 16.33 -13.96 24.18
CA SER A 86 16.02 -13.57 25.56
C SER A 86 14.88 -12.53 25.64
N ILE A 87 14.54 -11.90 24.51
CA ILE A 87 13.44 -10.95 24.38
C ILE A 87 12.14 -11.74 24.26
N LYS A 88 11.20 -11.47 25.15
CA LYS A 88 9.91 -12.14 25.16
C LYS A 88 9.07 -11.67 23.98
N VAL A 89 8.47 -12.63 23.27
CA VAL A 89 7.52 -12.39 22.18
C VAL A 89 6.23 -13.12 22.48
N ILE A 90 5.12 -12.42 22.36
CA ILE A 90 3.79 -13.03 22.29
C ILE A 90 3.29 -12.85 20.87
N SER A 91 2.92 -13.93 20.21
CA SER A 91 2.45 -13.93 18.83
C SER A 91 1.43 -15.03 18.66
N GLU A 92 0.25 -14.66 18.16
CA GLU A 92 -0.87 -15.55 17.88
C GLU A 92 -1.49 -15.16 16.53
N ALA A 93 -2.32 -16.04 15.96
CA ALA A 93 -3.02 -15.72 14.72
C ALA A 93 -4.07 -14.60 14.92
N ILE A 94 -4.43 -13.87 13.86
CA ILE A 94 -5.45 -12.80 13.92
C ILE A 94 -6.86 -13.34 14.21
N ASN A 95 -7.08 -14.64 14.05
CA ASN A 95 -8.33 -15.33 14.36
C ASN A 95 -8.28 -16.13 15.69
N SER A 96 -7.28 -15.88 16.55
CA SER A 96 -7.05 -16.65 17.78
C SER A 96 -8.20 -16.59 18.80
N ASP A 97 -8.86 -15.45 18.92
CA ASP A 97 -10.00 -15.24 19.81
C ASP A 97 -10.96 -14.17 19.25
N GLU A 98 -12.16 -14.07 19.81
CA GLU A 98 -13.20 -13.15 19.32
C GLU A 98 -12.86 -11.67 19.55
N GLU A 99 -12.08 -11.32 20.58
CA GLU A 99 -11.66 -9.93 20.83
C GLU A 99 -10.66 -9.49 19.75
N THR A 100 -9.69 -10.34 19.44
CA THR A 100 -8.73 -10.13 18.35
C THR A 100 -9.45 -10.06 17.01
N LYS A 101 -10.37 -11.00 16.70
CA LYS A 101 -11.16 -10.93 15.46
C LYS A 101 -11.95 -9.63 15.35
N ALA A 102 -12.59 -9.21 16.44
CA ALA A 102 -13.37 -7.98 16.47
C ALA A 102 -12.50 -6.75 16.22
N PHE A 103 -11.29 -6.68 16.81
CA PHE A 103 -10.34 -5.59 16.58
C PHE A 103 -10.00 -5.44 15.08
N PHE A 104 -9.49 -6.51 14.46
CA PHE A 104 -9.12 -6.46 13.03
C PHE A 104 -10.34 -6.18 12.13
N ARG A 105 -11.49 -6.80 12.41
CA ARG A 105 -12.73 -6.55 11.65
C ARG A 105 -13.16 -5.09 11.75
N ASN A 106 -13.16 -4.51 12.94
CA ASN A 106 -13.55 -3.10 13.14
C ASN A 106 -12.64 -2.14 12.36
N ILE A 107 -11.34 -2.43 12.27
CA ILE A 107 -10.43 -1.64 11.42
C ILE A 107 -10.86 -1.73 9.95
N SER A 108 -11.17 -2.94 9.46
CA SER A 108 -11.57 -3.16 8.06
C SER A 108 -12.91 -2.51 7.67
N GLU A 109 -13.78 -2.22 8.65
CA GLU A 109 -15.07 -1.54 8.42
C GLU A 109 -14.90 -0.04 8.13
N ASN A 110 -13.73 0.54 8.45
CA ASN A 110 -13.44 1.93 8.12
C ASN A 110 -13.06 2.06 6.63
N PRO A 111 -13.79 2.86 5.83
CA PRO A 111 -13.53 2.98 4.37
C PRO A 111 -12.20 3.67 4.01
N LYS A 112 -11.45 4.14 5.00
CA LYS A 112 -10.07 4.63 4.82
C LYS A 112 -9.03 3.53 4.97
N PHE A 113 -9.39 2.37 5.50
CA PHE A 113 -8.48 1.28 5.76
C PHE A 113 -8.78 0.09 4.86
N GLU A 114 -7.71 -0.54 4.37
CA GLU A 114 -7.76 -1.81 3.66
C GLU A 114 -6.88 -2.81 4.38
N MET A 115 -7.39 -4.02 4.60
CA MET A 115 -6.60 -5.16 5.03
C MET A 115 -6.14 -5.94 3.79
N ALA A 116 -4.84 -6.15 3.63
CA ALA A 116 -4.23 -6.88 2.54
C ALA A 116 -3.38 -8.04 3.08
N TYR A 117 -3.20 -9.10 2.28
CA TYR A 117 -2.53 -10.31 2.71
C TYR A 117 -1.01 -10.14 2.77
N HIS A 118 -0.37 -10.63 3.84
CA HIS A 118 1.08 -10.57 4.02
C HIS A 118 1.66 -11.89 4.53
N GLY A 119 1.17 -12.99 3.95
CA GLY A 119 1.58 -14.32 4.37
C GLY A 119 0.90 -14.76 5.68
N THR A 120 1.41 -15.85 6.23
CA THR A 120 0.91 -16.48 7.44
C THR A 120 1.81 -16.21 8.64
N THR A 121 3.10 -16.49 8.50
CA THR A 121 4.09 -16.46 9.58
C THR A 121 5.16 -15.40 9.36
N HIS A 122 5.20 -14.78 8.19
CA HIS A 122 6.23 -13.83 7.75
C HIS A 122 7.61 -14.47 7.48
N GLY A 123 7.85 -15.71 7.91
CA GLY A 123 9.09 -16.45 7.63
C GLY A 123 9.46 -17.47 8.70
N ILE A 124 10.70 -17.97 8.64
CA ILE A 124 11.26 -18.90 9.62
C ILE A 124 12.43 -18.24 10.33
N ALA A 125 12.40 -18.30 11.66
CA ALA A 125 13.43 -17.75 12.53
C ALA A 125 14.78 -18.46 12.29
N GLY A 126 15.85 -17.67 12.23
CA GLY A 126 17.22 -18.17 12.13
C GLY A 126 17.87 -18.41 13.49
N GLU A 127 19.05 -19.04 13.51
CA GLU A 127 19.92 -19.05 14.70
C GLU A 127 20.44 -17.63 14.99
N ARG A 128 20.70 -16.85 13.93
CA ARG A 128 21.07 -15.43 13.99
C ARG A 128 20.18 -14.62 13.05
N THR A 129 20.22 -13.31 13.20
CA THR A 129 19.42 -12.36 12.39
C THR A 129 19.61 -12.58 10.89
N GLU A 130 20.83 -12.87 10.46
CA GLU A 130 21.18 -13.04 9.04
C GLU A 130 20.70 -14.37 8.47
N ASP A 131 20.27 -15.31 9.32
CA ASP A 131 19.80 -16.64 8.94
C ASP A 131 18.26 -16.68 8.84
N PHE A 132 17.56 -15.55 9.04
CA PHE A 132 16.11 -15.46 8.86
C PHE A 132 15.72 -15.65 7.39
N VAL A 133 14.71 -16.51 7.13
CA VAL A 133 14.23 -16.80 5.78
C VAL A 133 12.81 -16.27 5.62
N GLN A 134 12.59 -15.44 4.60
CA GLN A 134 11.26 -14.91 4.27
C GLN A 134 10.31 -16.04 3.85
N GLU A 135 9.02 -15.91 4.19
CA GLU A 135 8.03 -16.98 4.03
C GLU A 135 8.02 -17.61 2.63
N TRP A 136 8.02 -16.81 1.57
CA TRP A 136 7.96 -17.36 0.21
C TRP A 136 9.23 -18.10 -0.22
N SER A 137 10.35 -17.83 0.43
CA SER A 137 11.62 -18.54 0.24
C SER A 137 11.70 -19.85 1.00
N THR A 138 10.73 -20.17 1.87
CA THR A 138 10.71 -21.45 2.61
C THR A 138 10.03 -22.58 1.85
N PHE A 139 9.21 -22.26 0.84
CA PHE A 139 8.42 -23.27 0.13
C PHE A 139 9.29 -24.21 -0.71
N GLY A 140 9.17 -25.51 -0.44
CA GLY A 140 9.83 -26.59 -1.17
C GLY A 140 9.17 -26.92 -2.52
N SER A 141 7.89 -26.57 -2.68
CA SER A 141 7.15 -26.74 -3.94
C SER A 141 6.10 -25.65 -4.17
N LEU A 142 5.60 -25.58 -5.40
CA LEU A 142 4.48 -24.69 -5.74
C LEU A 142 3.19 -25.14 -5.02
N GLU A 143 2.96 -26.44 -4.91
CA GLU A 143 1.80 -27.00 -4.21
C GLU A 143 1.78 -26.58 -2.73
N GLU A 144 2.94 -26.63 -2.05
CA GLU A 144 3.08 -26.17 -0.67
C GLU A 144 2.77 -24.68 -0.53
N ALA A 145 3.28 -23.86 -1.46
CA ALA A 145 3.00 -22.43 -1.49
C ALA A 145 1.48 -22.15 -1.64
N LEU A 146 0.82 -22.84 -2.57
CA LEU A 146 -0.63 -22.71 -2.81
C LEU A 146 -1.46 -23.16 -1.60
N GLU A 147 -1.12 -24.30 -0.99
CA GLU A 147 -1.82 -24.82 0.20
C GLU A 147 -1.66 -23.88 1.42
N THR A 148 -0.47 -23.30 1.59
CA THR A 148 -0.19 -22.33 2.66
C THR A 148 -0.98 -21.04 2.43
N ILE A 149 -0.96 -20.50 1.21
CA ILE A 149 -1.74 -19.30 0.85
C ILE A 149 -3.24 -19.53 1.04
N GLU A 150 -3.78 -20.66 0.61
CA GLU A 150 -5.20 -20.98 0.79
C GLU A 150 -5.57 -21.10 2.27
N THR A 151 -4.65 -21.60 3.10
CA THR A 151 -4.84 -21.60 4.57
C THR A 151 -4.86 -20.19 5.12
N GLY A 152 -3.93 -19.33 4.72
CA GLY A 152 -3.92 -17.92 5.11
C GLY A 152 -5.17 -17.17 4.66
N LYS A 153 -5.63 -17.37 3.43
CA LYS A 153 -6.87 -16.82 2.88
C LYS A 153 -8.11 -17.24 3.67
N ARG A 154 -8.16 -18.49 4.16
CA ARG A 154 -9.24 -18.94 5.04
C ARG A 154 -9.24 -18.23 6.39
N ILE A 155 -8.07 -18.05 7.01
CA ILE A 155 -7.93 -17.28 8.26
C ILE A 155 -8.40 -15.84 8.03
N PHE A 156 -7.93 -15.21 6.95
CA PHE A 156 -8.35 -13.87 6.55
C PHE A 156 -9.89 -13.78 6.43
N ASN A 157 -10.50 -14.69 5.67
CA ASN A 157 -11.95 -14.72 5.49
C ASN A 157 -12.73 -14.98 6.78
N GLU A 158 -12.19 -15.74 7.72
CA GLU A 158 -12.81 -15.95 9.03
C GLU A 158 -12.92 -14.64 9.84
N VAL A 159 -11.89 -13.79 9.76
CA VAL A 159 -11.87 -12.50 10.47
C VAL A 159 -12.74 -11.46 9.78
N PHE A 160 -12.53 -11.27 8.48
CA PHE A 160 -13.08 -10.14 7.71
C PHE A 160 -14.37 -10.47 6.94
N GLY A 161 -14.73 -11.75 6.81
CA GLY A 161 -15.92 -12.19 6.07
C GLY A 161 -15.77 -12.18 4.54
N HIS A 162 -14.58 -11.85 4.03
CA HIS A 162 -14.24 -11.91 2.61
C HIS A 162 -12.78 -12.34 2.41
N TYR A 163 -12.43 -12.79 1.20
CA TYR A 163 -11.03 -13.08 0.84
C TYR A 163 -10.24 -11.79 0.56
N PRO A 164 -8.91 -11.80 0.75
CA PRO A 164 -8.07 -10.65 0.43
C PRO A 164 -8.00 -10.42 -1.08
N LYS A 165 -8.12 -9.16 -1.52
CA LYS A 165 -7.99 -8.77 -2.94
C LYS A 165 -6.54 -8.66 -3.39
N GLY A 166 -5.64 -8.27 -2.49
CA GLY A 166 -4.22 -8.18 -2.79
C GLY A 166 -3.35 -8.35 -1.56
N GLY A 167 -2.07 -8.04 -1.73
CA GLY A 167 -1.06 -8.32 -0.71
C GLY A 167 0.34 -7.97 -1.15
N LYS A 168 1.31 -8.46 -0.39
CA LYS A 168 2.73 -8.15 -0.55
C LYS A 168 3.59 -9.31 -0.06
N TYR A 169 4.73 -9.53 -0.71
CA TYR A 169 5.73 -10.49 -0.24
C TYR A 169 6.43 -9.99 1.03
N CYS A 170 6.60 -10.88 2.02
CA CYS A 170 7.41 -10.62 3.20
C CYS A 170 8.85 -10.27 2.77
N GLY A 171 9.33 -9.10 3.19
CA GLY A 171 10.66 -8.60 2.82
C GLY A 171 10.90 -8.44 1.31
N TYR A 172 9.85 -8.28 0.50
CA TYR A 172 9.94 -8.25 -0.98
C TYR A 172 10.63 -9.48 -1.60
N ASP A 173 10.62 -10.63 -0.91
CA ASP A 173 11.25 -11.84 -1.41
C ASP A 173 10.20 -12.82 -1.97
N PRO A 174 10.07 -12.96 -3.29
CA PRO A 174 9.13 -13.90 -3.89
C PRO A 174 9.61 -15.36 -3.79
N GLY A 175 10.86 -15.62 -3.42
CA GLY A 175 11.46 -16.95 -3.51
C GLY A 175 11.33 -17.57 -4.91
N LYS A 176 11.37 -18.90 -4.97
CA LYS A 176 11.29 -19.63 -6.25
C LYS A 176 9.86 -19.72 -6.80
N TYR A 177 8.87 -19.81 -5.92
CA TYR A 177 7.50 -20.14 -6.28
C TYR A 177 6.51 -18.97 -6.11
N GLY A 178 6.97 -17.80 -5.63
CA GLY A 178 6.13 -16.65 -5.31
C GLY A 178 5.23 -16.22 -6.45
N ASP A 179 5.79 -15.74 -7.55
CA ASP A 179 4.99 -15.15 -8.62
C ASP A 179 3.95 -16.11 -9.20
N GLU A 180 4.31 -17.39 -9.38
CA GLU A 180 3.37 -18.39 -9.85
C GLU A 180 2.31 -18.74 -8.79
N SER A 181 2.69 -18.80 -7.51
CA SER A 181 1.74 -19.05 -6.42
C SER A 181 0.72 -17.92 -6.27
N ILE A 182 1.14 -16.65 -6.39
CA ILE A 182 0.25 -15.49 -6.32
C ILE A 182 -0.68 -15.46 -7.53
N ASP A 183 -0.15 -15.63 -8.74
CA ASP A 183 -0.93 -15.69 -9.98
C ASP A 183 -2.05 -16.74 -9.91
N ARG A 184 -1.76 -17.92 -9.36
CA ARG A 184 -2.71 -19.04 -9.27
C ARG A 184 -3.64 -18.98 -8.06
N SER A 185 -3.39 -18.09 -7.10
CA SER A 185 -4.20 -17.96 -5.87
C SER A 185 -5.36 -16.98 -6.01
N GLY A 186 -5.53 -16.35 -7.17
CA GLY A 186 -6.67 -15.46 -7.47
C GLY A 186 -6.59 -14.09 -6.81
N PHE A 187 -5.39 -13.62 -6.44
CA PHE A 187 -5.19 -12.24 -6.04
C PHE A 187 -5.40 -11.30 -7.24
N PHE A 188 -6.03 -10.16 -6.99
CA PHE A 188 -6.30 -9.13 -8.01
C PHE A 188 -5.11 -8.20 -8.20
N TRP A 189 -4.41 -7.87 -7.13
CA TRP A 189 -3.22 -7.03 -7.16
C TRP A 189 -2.17 -7.52 -6.16
N TRP A 190 -0.91 -7.14 -6.38
CA TRP A 190 0.20 -7.51 -5.51
C TRP A 190 1.27 -6.42 -5.50
N CYS A 191 1.90 -6.19 -4.35
CA CYS A 191 3.09 -5.37 -4.24
C CYS A 191 4.33 -6.28 -4.28
N ARG A 192 4.97 -6.35 -5.45
CA ARG A 192 6.08 -7.30 -5.67
C ARG A 192 7.46 -6.69 -5.42
N HIS A 193 7.63 -5.39 -5.70
CA HIS A 193 8.97 -4.77 -5.77
C HIS A 193 9.07 -3.44 -5.01
N SER A 194 10.20 -3.25 -4.34
CA SER A 194 10.71 -1.94 -3.93
C SER A 194 11.55 -1.35 -5.08
N ASN A 195 10.90 -0.56 -5.95
CA ASN A 195 11.60 0.04 -7.10
C ASN A 195 12.37 1.32 -6.72
N VAL A 196 12.22 1.81 -5.50
CA VAL A 196 13.01 2.95 -4.97
C VAL A 196 14.49 2.63 -5.02
N ASP A 197 14.87 1.48 -4.45
CA ASP A 197 16.26 1.07 -4.31
C ASP A 197 16.91 0.85 -5.67
N LEU A 198 16.18 0.25 -6.61
CA LEU A 198 16.66 -0.01 -7.96
C LEU A 198 17.03 1.29 -8.71
N VAL A 199 16.19 2.31 -8.61
CA VAL A 199 16.39 3.58 -9.31
C VAL A 199 17.44 4.44 -8.61
N GLU A 200 17.49 4.43 -7.28
CA GLU A 200 18.45 5.23 -6.52
C GLU A 200 19.87 4.67 -6.54
N TYR A 201 20.00 3.33 -6.50
CA TYR A 201 21.30 2.66 -6.36
C TYR A 201 21.74 1.89 -7.61
N GLY A 202 20.85 1.68 -8.59
CA GLY A 202 21.15 1.02 -9.87
C GLY A 202 21.16 -0.51 -9.81
N ASP A 203 21.05 -1.07 -8.61
CA ASP A 203 20.93 -2.49 -8.29
C ASP A 203 20.13 -2.64 -6.99
N SER A 204 19.29 -3.67 -6.90
CA SER A 204 18.50 -3.95 -5.71
C SER A 204 18.07 -5.41 -5.70
N GLU A 205 18.24 -6.09 -4.56
CA GLU A 205 17.74 -7.45 -4.33
C GLU A 205 16.20 -7.47 -4.25
N HIS A 206 15.59 -6.34 -3.89
CA HIS A 206 14.14 -6.17 -3.70
C HIS A 206 13.46 -5.44 -4.86
N GLY A 207 14.24 -5.02 -5.87
CA GLY A 207 13.76 -4.26 -7.02
C GLY A 207 13.46 -5.14 -8.22
N GLY A 208 12.58 -4.64 -9.10
CA GLY A 208 12.32 -5.31 -10.37
C GLY A 208 13.52 -5.24 -11.33
N SER A 209 13.35 -5.78 -12.54
CA SER A 209 14.37 -5.70 -13.59
C SER A 209 14.31 -4.41 -14.43
N ASP A 210 13.25 -3.62 -14.26
CA ASP A 210 13.02 -2.39 -15.03
C ASP A 210 13.70 -1.19 -14.37
N LYS A 211 14.79 -0.72 -14.97
CA LYS A 211 15.58 0.41 -14.46
C LYS A 211 15.08 1.78 -14.92
N ASN A 212 14.08 1.85 -15.79
CA ASN A 212 13.56 3.13 -16.26
C ASN A 212 12.55 3.71 -15.25
N PRO A 213 12.84 4.83 -14.58
CA PRO A 213 11.97 5.39 -13.54
C PRO A 213 10.56 5.77 -14.04
N LEU A 214 10.38 6.01 -15.34
CA LEU A 214 9.06 6.31 -15.89
C LEU A 214 8.15 5.09 -16.00
N THR A 215 8.73 3.88 -16.06
CA THR A 215 7.98 2.62 -16.18
C THR A 215 8.11 1.76 -14.93
N SER A 216 9.19 1.88 -14.16
CA SER A 216 9.40 1.15 -12.91
C SER A 216 8.48 1.65 -11.79
N TYR A 217 8.14 2.94 -11.80
CA TYR A 217 7.21 3.54 -10.85
C TYR A 217 5.76 3.60 -11.36
N ASP A 218 5.45 2.92 -12.46
CA ASP A 218 4.08 2.79 -12.98
C ASP A 218 3.52 1.39 -12.71
N ILE A 219 2.20 1.25 -12.82
CA ILE A 219 1.52 -0.05 -12.67
C ILE A 219 1.97 -1.00 -13.78
N LYS A 220 2.18 -2.27 -13.40
CA LYS A 220 2.43 -3.37 -14.33
C LYS A 220 1.42 -4.49 -14.10
N ILE A 221 1.51 -5.52 -14.93
CA ILE A 221 0.80 -6.77 -14.73
C ILE A 221 1.80 -7.93 -14.82
N PHE A 222 1.52 -9.03 -14.13
CA PHE A 222 2.32 -10.26 -14.22
C PHE A 222 1.44 -11.51 -14.13
N GLY A 223 2.07 -12.66 -14.39
CA GLY A 223 1.38 -13.95 -14.38
C GLY A 223 0.47 -14.16 -15.60
N LYS A 224 -0.21 -15.30 -15.64
CA LYS A 224 -1.17 -15.63 -16.70
C LYS A 224 -2.55 -15.01 -16.45
N ASN A 225 -2.85 -14.68 -15.21
CA ASN A 225 -4.11 -14.08 -14.79
C ASN A 225 -4.03 -12.54 -14.69
N ASN A 226 -2.93 -11.93 -15.15
CA ASN A 226 -2.72 -10.48 -15.21
C ASN A 226 -2.88 -9.79 -13.86
N VAL A 227 -2.27 -10.35 -12.81
CA VAL A 227 -2.25 -9.73 -11.47
C VAL A 227 -1.61 -8.35 -11.56
N ILE A 228 -2.27 -7.33 -11.01
CA ILE A 228 -1.81 -5.94 -11.04
C ILE A 228 -0.64 -5.75 -10.07
N ASP A 229 0.54 -5.40 -10.59
CA ASP A 229 1.76 -5.13 -9.82
C ASP A 229 1.83 -3.64 -9.47
N ILE A 230 1.74 -3.34 -8.18
CA ILE A 230 1.81 -1.96 -7.65
C ILE A 230 3.16 -1.78 -6.94
N PRO A 231 4.07 -0.95 -7.48
CA PRO A 231 5.41 -0.80 -6.91
C PRO A 231 5.43 0.12 -5.70
N THR A 232 6.44 -0.03 -4.85
CA THR A 232 6.81 0.98 -3.83
C THR A 232 7.71 2.04 -4.45
N THR A 233 7.47 3.32 -4.14
CA THR A 233 8.09 4.46 -4.85
C THR A 233 8.68 5.52 -3.93
N ILE A 234 8.32 5.52 -2.64
CA ILE A 234 8.87 6.41 -1.62
C ILE A 234 9.03 5.63 -0.30
N CYS A 235 10.09 5.92 0.44
CA CYS A 235 10.28 5.41 1.80
C CYS A 235 10.02 6.55 2.81
N GLY A 236 9.23 6.36 3.87
CA GLY A 236 8.88 7.48 4.75
C GLY A 236 10.04 7.99 5.62
N HIS A 237 11.06 7.16 5.88
CA HIS A 237 12.33 7.59 6.47
C HIS A 237 13.16 8.57 5.59
N MET A 238 12.77 8.87 4.34
CA MET A 238 13.61 9.64 3.38
C MET A 238 14.10 11.00 3.94
N LEU A 239 13.35 11.58 4.88
CA LEU A 239 13.68 12.85 5.52
C LEU A 239 14.36 12.73 6.88
N ASN A 240 14.39 11.54 7.49
CA ASN A 240 14.86 11.35 8.86
C ASN A 240 16.29 11.85 9.06
N ARG A 241 17.16 11.66 8.07
CA ARG A 241 18.55 12.16 8.10
C ARG A 241 18.70 13.68 8.24
N TYR A 242 17.61 14.43 8.02
CA TYR A 242 17.53 15.88 8.14
C TYR A 242 16.65 16.33 9.30
N LEU A 243 15.67 15.51 9.70
CA LEU A 243 14.67 15.83 10.74
C LEU A 243 15.06 15.29 12.12
N ASN A 244 15.70 14.12 12.17
CA ASN A 244 16.14 13.44 13.38
C ASN A 244 17.59 13.82 13.70
N LYS A 245 17.82 14.19 14.95
CA LYS A 245 19.04 14.86 15.41
C LYS A 245 20.21 13.88 15.51
N ASP A 246 21.38 14.28 15.03
CA ASP A 246 22.64 13.85 15.64
C ASP A 246 23.49 15.10 15.90
N GLU A 247 23.43 15.60 17.14
CA GLU A 247 23.99 16.89 17.57
C GLU A 247 25.52 16.84 17.79
N ARG A 248 26.17 15.70 17.50
CA ARG A 248 27.55 15.44 17.92
C ARG A 248 28.65 15.85 16.92
N ILE A 249 28.33 16.47 15.77
CA ILE A 249 29.33 16.76 14.72
C ILE A 249 29.14 18.18 14.14
N ILE A 250 30.24 18.86 13.79
CA ILE A 250 30.28 20.11 13.01
C ILE A 250 29.40 20.04 11.73
N LYS A 251 29.25 18.84 11.14
CA LYS A 251 28.32 18.53 10.05
C LYS A 251 26.85 18.84 10.39
N GLY A 252 26.45 18.78 11.67
CA GLY A 252 25.11 19.10 12.16
C GLY A 252 24.75 20.58 12.06
N THR A 253 25.72 21.50 12.21
CA THR A 253 25.45 22.95 12.09
C THR A 253 25.22 23.38 10.65
N VAL A 254 26.02 22.85 9.71
CA VAL A 254 25.82 23.07 8.26
C VAL A 254 24.52 22.43 7.79
N LYS A 255 24.24 21.19 8.20
CA LYS A 255 22.95 20.53 7.93
C LYS A 255 21.77 21.33 8.46
N ARG A 256 21.89 21.97 9.63
CA ARG A 256 20.83 22.83 10.18
C ARG A 256 20.57 24.06 9.31
N LEU A 257 21.62 24.73 8.83
CA LEU A 257 21.49 25.91 7.96
C LEU A 257 20.90 25.53 6.59
N LEU A 258 21.27 24.37 6.05
CA LEU A 258 20.81 23.87 4.75
C LEU A 258 19.59 22.96 4.84
N ARG A 259 19.03 22.71 6.04
CA ARG A 259 18.01 21.69 6.28
C ARG A 259 16.83 21.84 5.35
N ARG A 260 16.31 23.07 5.23
CA ARG A 260 15.20 23.41 4.34
C ARG A 260 15.53 23.07 2.89
N GLN A 261 16.69 23.49 2.39
CA GLN A 261 17.11 23.22 1.01
C GLN A 261 17.31 21.73 0.74
N LEU A 262 17.78 20.98 1.74
CA LEU A 262 17.98 19.53 1.64
C LEU A 262 16.65 18.78 1.63
N ILE A 263 15.69 19.18 2.48
CA ILE A 263 14.31 18.66 2.44
C ILE A 263 13.66 19.01 1.09
N GLU A 264 13.73 20.27 0.65
CA GLU A 264 13.23 20.68 -0.66
C GLU A 264 13.87 19.89 -1.80
N LYS A 265 15.15 19.52 -1.69
CA LYS A 265 15.83 18.66 -2.67
C LYS A 265 15.27 17.25 -2.68
N GLU A 266 15.02 16.64 -1.52
CA GLU A 266 14.38 15.32 -1.45
C GLU A 266 12.96 15.35 -2.00
N MET A 267 12.20 16.41 -1.70
CA MET A 267 10.83 16.58 -2.17
C MET A 267 10.72 16.64 -3.70
N LYS A 268 11.81 16.94 -4.41
CA LYS A 268 11.85 16.83 -5.87
C LYS A 268 11.60 15.41 -6.37
N LYS A 269 11.85 14.37 -5.56
CA LYS A 269 11.49 12.99 -5.90
C LYS A 269 9.96 12.86 -6.02
N ILE A 270 9.22 13.44 -5.06
CA ILE A 270 7.76 13.50 -5.12
C ILE A 270 7.28 14.36 -6.30
N ASP A 271 7.89 15.53 -6.52
CA ASP A 271 7.53 16.37 -7.68
C ASP A 271 7.77 15.66 -9.02
N TYR A 272 8.82 14.83 -9.10
CA TYR A 272 9.08 14.00 -10.27
C TYR A 272 7.93 13.00 -10.49
N LEU A 273 7.47 12.31 -9.44
CA LEU A 273 6.34 11.38 -9.55
C LEU A 273 5.08 12.09 -10.03
N ILE A 274 4.76 13.24 -9.42
CA ILE A 274 3.57 14.06 -9.76
C ILE A 274 3.64 14.57 -11.20
N LYS A 275 4.78 15.15 -11.59
CA LYS A 275 4.96 15.69 -12.93
C LYS A 275 4.80 14.64 -14.02
N ASN A 276 5.22 13.40 -13.76
CA ASN A 276 5.16 12.29 -14.71
C ASN A 276 3.92 11.42 -14.54
N LYS A 277 2.99 11.82 -13.66
CA LYS A 277 1.79 11.08 -13.31
C LYS A 277 2.05 9.63 -12.85
N LEU A 278 3.03 9.45 -11.98
CA LEU A 278 3.45 8.17 -11.42
C LEU A 278 2.91 8.01 -9.99
N LEU A 279 3.00 6.80 -9.45
CA LEU A 279 2.47 6.48 -8.13
C LEU A 279 3.34 7.12 -7.03
N ILE A 280 2.70 7.52 -5.93
CA ILE A 280 3.35 7.85 -4.66
C ILE A 280 2.87 6.81 -3.66
N SER A 281 3.65 5.76 -3.47
CA SER A 281 3.40 4.66 -2.53
C SER A 281 4.48 4.71 -1.46
N ILE A 282 4.04 4.98 -0.22
CA ILE A 282 4.89 5.16 0.96
C ILE A 282 4.74 3.94 1.84
N GLU A 283 5.86 3.28 2.15
CA GLU A 283 5.90 2.08 2.98
C GLU A 283 6.45 2.38 4.38
N GLU A 284 5.83 1.76 5.39
CA GLU A 284 6.20 1.77 6.80
C GLU A 284 5.91 0.41 7.46
N HIS A 285 6.50 0.13 8.62
CA HIS A 285 6.01 -0.92 9.52
C HIS A 285 5.21 -0.31 10.67
N ILE A 286 4.25 -1.06 11.19
CA ILE A 286 3.45 -0.62 12.35
C ILE A 286 4.30 -0.45 13.62
N SER A 287 5.44 -1.14 13.72
CA SER A 287 6.25 -1.20 14.93
C SER A 287 7.76 -1.34 14.64
N PRO A 288 8.64 -0.72 15.44
CA PRO A 288 10.08 -0.92 15.36
C PRO A 288 10.57 -2.21 16.06
N ALA A 289 9.80 -2.81 16.97
CA ALA A 289 10.35 -3.76 17.93
C ALA A 289 10.62 -5.17 17.36
N ARG A 290 11.89 -5.61 17.35
CA ARG A 290 12.27 -6.97 16.92
C ARG A 290 12.83 -7.79 18.06
N ASN A 291 12.62 -9.11 17.98
CA ASN A 291 13.09 -10.05 18.99
C ASN A 291 14.61 -10.33 18.94
N ASP A 292 15.35 -9.70 18.03
CA ASP A 292 16.82 -9.70 18.04
C ASP A 292 17.41 -8.43 18.67
N GLY A 293 16.56 -7.56 19.22
CA GLY A 293 16.94 -6.30 19.85
C GLY A 293 17.34 -5.20 18.85
N ARG A 294 17.24 -5.45 17.54
CA ARG A 294 17.40 -4.42 16.51
C ARG A 294 16.07 -3.70 16.30
N SER A 295 16.13 -2.51 15.69
CA SER A 295 14.93 -1.79 15.26
C SER A 295 14.57 -2.19 13.83
N GLN A 296 13.29 -2.42 13.57
CA GLN A 296 12.77 -2.53 12.22
C GLN A 296 12.88 -1.16 11.53
N LEU A 297 13.57 -1.13 10.40
CA LEU A 297 13.69 0.07 9.58
C LEU A 297 12.38 0.32 8.85
N LEU A 298 12.08 1.60 8.62
CA LEU A 298 10.76 2.08 8.21
C LEU A 298 9.74 1.74 9.31
N ASN A 299 9.41 2.70 10.15
CA ASN A 299 8.33 2.51 11.10
C ASN A 299 7.67 3.84 11.47
N ILE A 300 6.38 3.76 11.81
CA ILE A 300 5.55 4.93 12.11
C ILE A 300 6.02 5.75 13.32
N PHE A 301 6.92 5.23 14.15
CA PHE A 301 7.45 5.93 15.32
C PHE A 301 8.63 6.81 14.95
N ASP A 302 9.66 6.21 14.35
CA ASP A 302 10.89 6.88 13.95
C ASP A 302 10.65 7.86 12.79
N ASP A 303 9.72 7.50 11.90
CA ASP A 303 9.47 8.20 10.65
C ASP A 303 8.35 9.24 10.79
N LEU A 304 7.71 9.37 11.97
CA LEU A 304 6.55 10.25 12.19
C LEU A 304 6.77 11.69 11.68
N LYS A 305 7.95 12.27 11.92
CA LYS A 305 8.25 13.63 11.45
C LYS A 305 8.42 13.67 9.93
N GLY A 306 9.05 12.66 9.35
CA GLY A 306 9.21 12.52 7.90
C GLY A 306 7.87 12.39 7.21
N LEU A 307 7.04 11.47 7.70
CA LEU A 307 5.69 11.24 7.22
C LEU A 307 4.84 12.52 7.29
N ASN A 308 4.87 13.25 8.41
CA ASN A 308 4.13 14.51 8.53
C ASN A 308 4.55 15.55 7.47
N GLU A 309 5.86 15.72 7.24
CA GLU A 309 6.35 16.64 6.22
C GLU A 309 5.99 16.19 4.80
N ILE A 310 6.03 14.88 4.52
CA ILE A 310 5.60 14.32 3.22
C ILE A 310 4.12 14.58 2.99
N PHE A 311 3.26 14.26 3.95
CA PHE A 311 1.81 14.43 3.82
C PHE A 311 1.40 15.90 3.79
N ASP A 312 2.02 16.76 4.60
CA ASP A 312 1.83 18.21 4.52
C ASP A 312 2.21 18.72 3.12
N TYR A 313 3.32 18.25 2.55
CA TYR A 313 3.81 18.67 1.22
C TYR A 313 2.86 18.29 0.08
N ILE A 314 2.30 17.08 0.11
CA ILE A 314 1.41 16.60 -0.97
C ILE A 314 -0.03 17.09 -0.81
N SER A 315 -0.46 17.48 0.39
CA SER A 315 -1.84 17.92 0.68
C SER A 315 -2.32 19.10 -0.17
N GLY A 316 -1.39 19.96 -0.62
CA GLY A 316 -1.68 21.11 -1.48
C GLY A 316 -1.67 20.82 -2.98
N LYS A 317 -1.57 19.55 -3.40
CA LYS A 317 -1.40 19.15 -4.79
C LYS A 317 -2.65 18.41 -5.30
N ASN A 318 -2.76 18.26 -6.63
CA ASN A 318 -3.86 17.53 -7.25
C ASN A 318 -3.59 16.01 -7.18
N ILE A 319 -3.94 15.41 -6.06
CA ILE A 319 -3.64 14.01 -5.75
C ILE A 319 -4.90 13.21 -5.43
N TRP A 320 -4.81 11.90 -5.62
CA TRP A 320 -5.86 10.94 -5.25
C TRP A 320 -5.36 10.02 -4.14
N TYR A 321 -5.84 10.20 -2.91
CA TYR A 321 -5.58 9.25 -1.83
C TYR A 321 -6.44 8.00 -2.02
N CYS A 322 -5.81 6.83 -2.11
CA CYS A 322 -6.49 5.57 -2.34
C CYS A 322 -5.80 4.40 -1.65
N THR A 323 -6.56 3.32 -1.45
CA THR A 323 -6.00 2.03 -1.04
C THR A 323 -5.46 1.25 -2.26
N GLY A 324 -4.71 0.17 -2.03
CA GLY A 324 -4.23 -0.71 -3.10
C GLY A 324 -5.35 -1.25 -3.99
N SER A 325 -6.45 -1.74 -3.39
CA SER A 325 -7.61 -2.21 -4.15
C SER A 325 -8.27 -1.10 -4.96
N GLU A 326 -8.49 0.09 -4.40
CA GLU A 326 -9.12 1.20 -5.15
C GLU A 326 -8.31 1.60 -6.38
N LEU A 327 -6.98 1.65 -6.24
CA LEU A 327 -6.07 1.91 -7.35
C LEU A 327 -6.14 0.80 -8.41
N ALA A 328 -6.07 -0.47 -7.98
CA ALA A 328 -6.11 -1.62 -8.86
C ALA A 328 -7.45 -1.68 -9.64
N GLU A 329 -8.58 -1.42 -8.97
CA GLU A 329 -9.90 -1.42 -9.59
C GLU A 329 -10.04 -0.31 -10.62
N TYR A 330 -9.57 0.91 -10.31
CA TYR A 330 -9.58 2.01 -11.28
C TYR A 330 -8.68 1.70 -12.49
N TYR A 331 -7.48 1.17 -12.26
CA TYR A 331 -6.58 0.74 -13.33
C TYR A 331 -7.26 -0.30 -14.22
N TYR A 332 -7.83 -1.35 -13.63
CA TYR A 332 -8.54 -2.39 -14.37
C TYR A 332 -9.71 -1.83 -15.17
N CYS A 333 -10.52 -0.97 -14.55
CA CYS A 333 -11.62 -0.27 -15.19
C CYS A 333 -11.16 0.50 -16.43
N ARG A 334 -10.09 1.29 -16.29
CA ARG A 334 -9.50 2.10 -17.36
C ARG A 334 -8.99 1.24 -18.52
N GLU A 335 -8.20 0.22 -18.23
CA GLU A 335 -7.58 -0.63 -19.27
C GLU A 335 -8.58 -1.53 -19.99
N ASN A 336 -9.73 -1.84 -19.37
CA ASN A 336 -10.77 -2.68 -19.95
C ASN A 336 -11.98 -1.90 -20.49
N SER A 337 -11.89 -0.57 -20.53
CA SER A 337 -12.92 0.29 -21.11
C SER A 337 -12.52 0.81 -22.48
N VAL A 338 -13.44 0.76 -23.42
CA VAL A 338 -13.29 1.32 -24.77
C VAL A 338 -14.33 2.41 -24.97
N ILE A 339 -13.89 3.58 -25.46
CA ILE A 339 -14.77 4.69 -25.82
C ILE A 339 -14.84 4.82 -27.34
N GLU A 340 -16.04 4.71 -27.89
CA GLU A 340 -16.32 4.91 -29.31
C GLU A 340 -17.19 6.16 -29.49
N GLN A 341 -16.68 7.17 -30.18
CA GLN A 341 -17.37 8.46 -30.29
C GLN A 341 -18.16 8.60 -31.60
N SER A 342 -19.36 9.18 -31.53
CA SER A 342 -20.19 9.53 -32.69
C SER A 342 -20.90 10.87 -32.45
N GLY A 343 -20.32 11.97 -32.97
CA GLY A 343 -20.87 13.31 -32.78
C GLY A 343 -20.84 13.78 -31.33
N ASN A 344 -22.03 14.11 -30.78
CA ASN A 344 -22.24 14.54 -29.38
C ASN A 344 -22.51 13.37 -28.41
N GLU A 345 -22.55 12.16 -28.95
CA GLU A 345 -22.73 10.93 -28.20
C GLU A 345 -21.43 10.12 -28.22
N PHE A 346 -21.24 9.30 -27.19
CA PHE A 346 -20.19 8.30 -27.17
C PHE A 346 -20.69 7.04 -26.50
N VAL A 347 -20.13 5.91 -26.91
CA VAL A 347 -20.43 4.60 -26.34
C VAL A 347 -19.27 4.19 -25.46
N VAL A 348 -19.55 3.81 -24.22
CA VAL A 348 -18.59 3.11 -23.36
C VAL A 348 -18.91 1.63 -23.44
N LYS A 349 -17.87 0.82 -23.70
CA LYS A 349 -17.93 -0.64 -23.64
C LYS A 349 -16.92 -1.12 -22.61
N PHE A 350 -17.38 -1.86 -21.61
CA PHE A 350 -16.54 -2.41 -20.57
C PHE A 350 -16.42 -3.91 -20.68
N LYS A 351 -15.19 -4.39 -20.91
CA LYS A 351 -14.90 -5.83 -21.04
C LYS A 351 -14.53 -6.38 -19.67
N SER A 352 -15.53 -6.75 -18.87
CA SER A 352 -15.31 -7.40 -17.58
C SER A 352 -15.92 -8.78 -17.57
N GLU A 353 -15.11 -9.80 -17.85
CA GLU A 353 -15.49 -11.17 -17.59
C GLU A 353 -14.88 -11.60 -16.24
N ASN A 354 -15.74 -11.93 -15.27
CA ASN A 354 -15.41 -12.68 -14.06
C ASN A 354 -14.57 -12.01 -12.96
N VAL A 355 -14.44 -10.67 -12.95
CA VAL A 355 -13.80 -9.94 -11.83
C VAL A 355 -14.85 -9.22 -10.99
N GLU A 356 -14.87 -9.49 -9.68
CA GLU A 356 -15.70 -8.77 -8.72
C GLU A 356 -15.01 -7.48 -8.27
N LEU A 357 -15.60 -6.34 -8.65
CA LEU A 357 -15.08 -5.01 -8.33
C LEU A 357 -16.00 -4.34 -7.31
N SER A 358 -15.44 -3.74 -6.27
CA SER A 358 -16.20 -2.91 -5.32
C SER A 358 -16.66 -1.59 -5.94
N SER A 359 -15.89 -1.07 -6.90
CA SER A 359 -16.12 0.22 -7.52
C SER A 359 -15.84 0.13 -9.03
N LYS A 360 -16.83 0.52 -9.85
CA LYS A 360 -16.72 0.52 -11.31
C LYS A 360 -16.84 1.95 -11.83
N TYR A 361 -15.74 2.69 -11.84
CA TYR A 361 -15.76 4.10 -12.24
C TYR A 361 -14.68 4.44 -13.26
N LEU A 362 -14.98 5.46 -14.08
CA LEU A 362 -14.02 6.16 -14.91
C LEU A 362 -14.09 7.66 -14.64
N SER A 363 -12.95 8.32 -14.78
CA SER A 363 -12.88 9.77 -14.89
C SER A 363 -12.70 10.15 -16.35
N LEU A 364 -13.64 10.91 -16.88
CA LEU A 364 -13.69 11.31 -18.29
C LEU A 364 -13.41 12.80 -18.44
N LYS A 365 -12.51 13.12 -19.36
CA LYS A 365 -12.22 14.49 -19.79
C LYS A 365 -12.83 14.73 -21.14
N VAL A 366 -13.62 15.80 -21.24
CA VAL A 366 -14.31 16.20 -22.47
C VAL A 366 -13.66 17.48 -23.00
N GLU A 367 -12.89 17.36 -24.08
CA GLU A 367 -12.24 18.48 -24.75
C GLU A 367 -13.14 19.10 -25.83
N GLY A 368 -13.15 20.43 -25.91
CA GLY A 368 -13.72 21.17 -27.04
C GLY A 368 -15.21 21.54 -26.94
N GLY A 369 -15.71 21.92 -25.75
CA GLY A 369 -17.06 22.49 -25.58
C GLY A 369 -17.37 22.90 -24.14
N SER A 370 -18.44 23.68 -23.96
CA SER A 370 -19.04 24.06 -22.66
C SER A 370 -19.92 22.94 -22.07
N VAL A 371 -19.47 21.69 -22.20
CA VAL A 371 -20.23 20.53 -21.70
C VAL A 371 -20.15 20.56 -20.18
N GLU A 372 -21.31 20.77 -19.55
CA GLU A 372 -21.44 20.85 -18.09
C GLU A 372 -21.98 19.55 -17.51
N LYS A 373 -22.67 18.75 -18.32
CA LYS A 373 -23.31 17.51 -17.89
C LYS A 373 -23.12 16.36 -18.88
N LEU A 374 -23.03 15.16 -18.32
CA LEU A 374 -23.17 13.89 -19.03
C LEU A 374 -24.48 13.23 -18.63
N ILE A 375 -25.24 12.75 -19.61
CA ILE A 375 -26.36 11.84 -19.40
C ILE A 375 -25.84 10.42 -19.59
N LEU A 376 -25.94 9.60 -18.56
CA LEU A 376 -25.55 8.20 -18.54
C LEU A 376 -26.58 7.33 -19.31
N PRO A 377 -26.25 6.06 -19.65
CA PRO A 377 -27.19 5.16 -20.32
C PRO A 377 -28.51 4.92 -19.58
N ASP A 378 -28.52 5.02 -18.24
CA ASP A 378 -29.74 4.93 -17.42
C ASP A 378 -30.53 6.25 -17.31
N GLY A 379 -30.05 7.31 -17.96
CA GLY A 379 -30.65 8.63 -17.96
C GLY A 379 -30.24 9.52 -16.77
N LYS A 380 -29.40 9.05 -15.84
CA LYS A 380 -28.87 9.91 -14.77
C LYS A 380 -27.96 10.99 -15.34
N GLU A 381 -28.01 12.17 -14.71
CA GLU A 381 -27.12 13.28 -15.04
C GLU A 381 -25.92 13.31 -14.08
N VAL A 382 -24.71 13.37 -14.64
CA VAL A 382 -23.48 13.59 -13.89
C VAL A 382 -22.92 14.96 -14.26
N SER A 383 -22.69 15.79 -13.24
CA SER A 383 -22.13 17.14 -13.42
C SER A 383 -20.61 17.11 -13.41
N LYS A 384 -20.01 18.02 -14.17
CA LYS A 384 -18.56 18.21 -14.22
C LYS A 384 -18.05 18.74 -12.88
N THR A 385 -17.00 18.10 -12.35
CA THR A 385 -16.29 18.55 -11.14
C THR A 385 -14.82 18.72 -11.49
N ASN A 386 -14.25 19.90 -11.23
CA ASN A 386 -12.84 20.22 -11.51
C ASN A 386 -12.37 19.87 -12.94
N GLY A 387 -13.25 20.04 -13.93
CA GLY A 387 -12.90 19.79 -15.33
C GLY A 387 -13.19 18.37 -15.83
N VAL A 388 -13.64 17.45 -14.98
CA VAL A 388 -13.87 16.04 -15.31
C VAL A 388 -15.22 15.50 -14.86
N PHE A 389 -15.65 14.40 -15.46
CA PHE A 389 -16.82 13.64 -15.06
C PHE A 389 -16.38 12.32 -14.45
N ASN A 390 -16.73 12.08 -13.19
CA ASN A 390 -16.56 10.79 -12.55
C ASN A 390 -17.85 9.99 -12.72
N VAL A 391 -17.82 8.94 -13.54
CA VAL A 391 -19.01 8.19 -13.93
C VAL A 391 -18.89 6.74 -13.51
N GLU A 392 -19.97 6.18 -13.00
CA GLU A 392 -20.10 4.73 -12.87
C GLU A 392 -20.12 4.13 -14.29
N ILE A 393 -19.37 3.06 -14.50
CA ILE A 393 -19.26 2.42 -15.81
C ILE A 393 -20.55 1.68 -16.11
N MET A 394 -21.20 2.12 -17.17
CA MET A 394 -22.37 1.49 -17.77
C MET A 394 -22.11 1.26 -19.25
N ASP A 395 -22.41 0.06 -19.74
CA ASP A 395 -22.40 -0.20 -21.17
C ASP A 395 -23.53 0.58 -21.84
N GLY A 396 -23.20 1.31 -22.89
CA GLY A 396 -24.20 2.01 -23.70
C GLY A 396 -23.82 3.44 -24.07
N VAL A 397 -24.85 4.19 -24.48
CA VAL A 397 -24.70 5.54 -25.05
C VAL A 397 -24.75 6.58 -23.94
N TYR A 398 -23.72 7.43 -23.90
CA TYR A 398 -23.60 8.61 -23.07
C TYR A 398 -23.82 9.83 -23.96
N LYS A 399 -24.49 10.84 -23.41
CA LYS A 399 -24.80 12.09 -24.13
C LYS A 399 -24.21 13.28 -23.42
N THR A 400 -23.66 14.19 -24.18
CA THR A 400 -23.15 15.47 -23.68
C THR A 400 -24.24 16.54 -23.79
N THR A 401 -24.40 17.36 -22.76
CA THR A 401 -25.33 18.49 -22.75
C THR A 401 -24.70 19.77 -22.21
#